data_AF-A0A8W8IQ79-F1
#
_entry.id   AF-A0A8W8IQ79-F1
#
_cell.length_a   1.000
_cell.length_b   1.000
_cell.length_c   1.000
_cell.angle_alpha   90.00
_cell.angle_beta   90.00
_cell.angle_gamma   90.00
#
_symmetry.space_group_name_H-M   'P 1'
#
loop_
_entity.id
_entity.type
_entity.pdbx_description
1 polymer ?
#
loop_
_entity_poly.entity_id
_entity_poly.type
_entity_poly.pdbx_seq_one_letter_code
_entity_poly.pdbx_strand_id
1 'polypeptide(L)'
;MIQGQCFIAIDPGNFADGFTDRLTELIGQCRDVEPLNPDNPVLIPGDPERGHAKLCTELGGIPYSQETFTNANDIAKRLGVEPLKAKTG
;
A
#
# COMPACT_ATOMS: atom_id res chain seq x y z
N MET A 1 10.99 15.93 -20.80
CA MET A 1 11.66 15.40 -19.59
C MET A 1 11.78 13.90 -19.73
N ILE A 2 12.97 13.33 -19.53
CA ILE A 2 13.12 11.87 -19.39
C ILE A 2 13.16 11.55 -17.90
N GLN A 3 12.26 10.67 -17.45
CA GLN A 3 12.35 10.06 -16.13
C GLN A 3 13.10 8.73 -16.30
N GLY A 4 14.31 8.65 -15.76
CA GLY A 4 15.06 7.40 -15.70
C GLY A 4 14.62 6.59 -14.48
N GLN A 5 14.43 5.29 -14.65
CA GLN A 5 14.15 4.35 -13.55
C GLN A 5 15.26 3.30 -13.53
N CYS A 6 15.68 2.88 -12.33
CA CYS A 6 16.69 1.85 -12.13
C CYS A 6 16.10 0.75 -11.24
N PHE A 7 16.32 -0.50 -11.63
CA PHE A 7 15.82 -1.68 -10.92
C PHE A 7 16.98 -2.63 -10.64
N ILE A 8 17.07 -3.09 -9.39
CA ILE A 8 18.12 -4.02 -8.93
C ILE A 8 17.41 -5.16 -8.20
N ALA A 9 17.80 -6.40 -8.52
CA ALA A 9 17.39 -7.61 -7.82
C ALA A 9 18.61 -8.26 -7.19
N ILE A 10 18.51 -8.63 -5.91
CA ILE A 10 19.59 -9.27 -5.15
C ILE A 10 19.01 -10.55 -4.57
N ASP A 11 19.70 -11.67 -4.81
CA ASP A 11 19.38 -12.95 -4.18
C ASP A 11 20.13 -13.07 -2.84
N PRO A 12 19.43 -13.01 -1.68
CA PRO A 12 20.06 -13.08 -0.37
C PRO A 12 20.71 -14.43 -0.08
N GLY A 13 20.31 -15.51 -0.78
CA GLY A 13 20.89 -16.85 -0.60
C GLY A 13 22.36 -16.94 -0.98
N ASN A 14 22.88 -16.00 -1.78
CA ASN A 14 24.30 -15.95 -2.14
C ASN A 14 25.20 -15.29 -1.08
N PHE A 15 24.64 -14.79 0.02
CA PHE A 15 25.39 -14.08 1.06
C PHE A 15 25.46 -14.88 2.36
N ALA A 16 24.31 -15.25 2.92
CA ALA A 16 24.21 -16.01 4.15
C ALA A 16 22.82 -16.63 4.31
N ASP A 17 22.78 -17.80 4.93
CA ASP A 17 21.54 -18.51 5.23
C ASP A 17 20.64 -17.74 6.22
N GLY A 18 19.39 -18.17 6.33
CA GLY A 18 18.44 -17.65 7.33
C GLY A 18 18.12 -16.16 7.16
N PHE A 19 18.19 -15.61 5.94
CA PHE A 19 17.88 -14.19 5.70
C PHE A 19 16.48 -13.81 6.17
N THR A 20 15.47 -14.62 5.82
CA THR A 20 14.08 -14.39 6.21
C THR A 20 13.93 -14.34 7.72
N ASP A 21 14.47 -15.33 8.44
CA ASP A 21 14.34 -15.42 9.90
C ASP A 21 14.99 -14.22 10.58
N ARG A 22 16.22 -13.85 10.17
CA ARG A 22 16.93 -12.67 10.71
C ARG A 22 16.19 -11.37 10.45
N LEU A 23 15.62 -11.21 9.25
CA LEU A 23 14.85 -10.02 8.90
C LEU A 23 13.53 -9.96 9.67
N THR A 24 12.86 -11.10 9.84
CA THR A 24 11.64 -11.21 10.66
C THR A 24 11.92 -10.86 12.11
N GLU A 25 13.03 -11.33 12.68
CA GLU A 25 13.45 -10.99 14.04
C GLU A 25 13.68 -9.48 14.18
N LEU A 26 14.45 -8.88 13.26
CA LEU A 26 14.70 -7.43 13.25
C LEU A 26 13.39 -6.63 13.17
N ILE A 27 12.48 -7.02 12.28
CA ILE A 27 11.17 -6.39 12.14
C ILE A 27 10.37 -6.49 13.44
N GLY A 28 10.40 -7.65 14.11
CA GLY A 28 9.77 -7.86 15.40
C GLY A 28 10.33 -6.90 16.45
N GLN A 29 11.66 -6.85 16.58
CA GLN A 29 12.34 -5.94 17.50
C GLN A 29 11.96 -4.48 17.26
N CYS A 30 11.86 -4.03 16.00
CA CYS A 30 11.42 -2.67 15.70
C CYS A 30 9.98 -2.39 16.14
N ARG A 31 9.08 -3.38 15.98
CA ARG A 31 7.67 -3.24 16.38
C ARG A 31 7.48 -3.21 17.89
N ASP A 32 8.33 -3.90 18.63
CA ASP A 32 8.24 -4.03 20.09
C ASP A 32 8.83 -2.82 20.84
N VAL A 33 9.40 -1.84 20.13
CA VAL A 33 9.86 -0.59 20.72
C VAL A 33 8.67 0.18 21.32
N GLU A 34 8.86 0.72 22.52
CA GLU A 34 7.83 1.52 23.21
C GLU A 34 7.42 2.72 22.33
N PRO A 35 6.13 2.83 21.94
CA PRO A 35 5.67 3.94 21.12
C PRO A 35 5.58 5.22 21.95
N LEU A 36 5.91 6.36 21.33
CA LEU A 36 5.76 7.67 21.97
C LEU A 36 4.30 7.98 22.36
N ASN A 37 3.34 7.47 21.58
CA ASN A 37 1.91 7.54 21.87
C ASN A 37 1.33 6.12 21.83
N PRO A 38 0.72 5.62 22.94
CA PRO A 38 0.09 4.30 22.97
C PRO A 38 -0.97 4.05 21.90
N ASP A 39 -1.65 5.11 21.42
CA ASP A 39 -2.66 5.01 20.37
C ASP A 39 -2.06 4.85 18.95
N ASN A 40 -0.76 5.09 18.81
CA ASN A 40 -0.02 5.03 17.54
C ASN A 40 1.13 4.03 17.65
N PRO A 41 0.90 2.73 17.37
CA PRO A 41 1.93 1.71 17.43
C PRO A 41 3.03 1.96 16.38
N VAL A 42 4.23 1.41 16.61
CA VAL A 42 5.31 1.45 15.64
C VAL A 42 4.92 0.65 14.40
N LEU A 43 4.99 1.30 13.23
CA LEU A 43 4.69 0.68 11.94
C LEU A 43 5.98 0.40 11.18
N ILE A 44 6.03 -0.72 10.47
CA ILE A 44 7.11 -1.01 9.52
C ILE A 44 6.67 -0.73 8.09
N PRO A 45 7.62 -0.53 7.16
CA PRO A 45 7.31 -0.41 5.74
C PRO A 45 6.41 -1.57 5.26
N GLY A 46 5.32 -1.23 4.57
CA GLY A 46 4.32 -2.18 4.09
C GLY A 46 3.12 -2.39 5.01
N ASP A 47 3.17 -2.00 6.29
CA ASP A 47 2.01 -2.14 7.20
C ASP A 47 0.83 -1.25 6.80
N PRO A 48 1.03 0.06 6.49
CA PRO A 48 -0.05 0.91 6.03
C PRO A 48 -0.73 0.36 4.76
N GLU A 49 0.07 -0.13 3.81
CA GLU A 49 -0.42 -0.68 2.54
C GLU A 49 -1.21 -1.97 2.76
N ARG A 50 -0.73 -2.87 3.63
CA ARG A 50 -1.46 -4.09 4.02
C ARG A 50 -2.79 -3.74 4.69
N GLY A 51 -2.78 -2.78 5.60
CA GLY A 51 -4.00 -2.28 6.27
C GLY A 51 -5.00 -1.72 5.27
N HIS A 52 -4.55 -0.90 4.33
CA HIS A 52 -5.39 -0.33 3.28
C HIS A 52 -5.94 -1.40 2.32
N ALA A 53 -5.12 -2.37 1.91
CA ALA A 53 -5.57 -3.49 1.06
C ALA A 53 -6.65 -4.34 1.76
N LYS A 54 -6.49 -4.58 3.06
CA LYS A 54 -7.50 -5.26 3.89
C LYS A 54 -8.80 -4.47 3.94
N LEU A 55 -8.72 -3.16 4.20
CA LEU A 55 -9.88 -2.27 4.18
C LEU A 55 -10.63 -2.32 2.84
N CYS A 56 -9.93 -2.21 1.72
CA CYS A 56 -10.55 -2.29 0.39
C CYS A 56 -11.20 -3.64 0.13
N THR A 57 -10.59 -4.72 0.63
CA THR A 57 -11.17 -6.07 0.55
C THR A 57 -12.46 -6.17 1.34
N GLU A 58 -12.47 -5.63 2.57
CA GLU A 58 -13.64 -5.63 3.47
C GLU A 58 -14.79 -4.76 2.94
N LEU A 59 -14.49 -3.60 2.34
CA LEU A 59 -15.48 -2.75 1.66
C LEU A 59 -16.00 -3.39 0.36
N GLY A 60 -15.25 -4.35 -0.21
CA GLY A 60 -15.49 -4.91 -1.53
C GLY A 60 -15.39 -3.86 -2.63
N GLY A 61 -14.47 -2.91 -2.47
CA GLY A 61 -14.26 -1.77 -3.36
C GLY A 61 -13.21 -0.80 -2.81
N ILE A 62 -12.75 0.13 -3.65
CA ILE A 62 -11.75 1.13 -3.26
C ILE A 62 -12.49 2.43 -2.89
N PRO A 63 -12.27 2.99 -1.69
CA PRO A 63 -12.86 4.26 -1.32
C PRO A 63 -12.20 5.41 -2.11
N TYR A 64 -13.01 6.17 -2.84
CA TYR A 64 -12.58 7.39 -3.52
C TYR A 64 -13.28 8.60 -2.92
N SER A 65 -12.61 9.76 -2.98
CA SER A 65 -13.27 11.03 -2.69
C SER A 65 -14.31 11.35 -3.78
N GLN A 66 -15.34 12.12 -3.43
CA GLN A 66 -16.37 12.56 -4.38
C GLN A 66 -15.77 13.35 -5.55
N GLU A 67 -14.75 14.16 -5.29
CA GLU A 67 -14.02 14.90 -6.31
C GLU A 67 -13.32 13.97 -7.31
N THR A 68 -12.62 12.94 -6.82
CA THR A 68 -11.94 11.96 -7.68
C THR A 68 -12.93 11.22 -8.55
N PHE A 69 -14.08 10.82 -7.99
CA PHE A 69 -15.16 10.17 -8.72
C PHE A 69 -15.74 11.08 -9.82
N THR A 70 -15.98 12.35 -9.49
CA THR A 70 -16.51 13.34 -10.45
C THR A 70 -15.53 13.57 -11.59
N ASN A 71 -14.26 13.82 -11.27
CA ASN A 71 -13.20 14.05 -12.24
C ASN A 71 -13.03 12.85 -13.18
N ALA A 72 -13.03 11.63 -12.65
CA ALA A 72 -12.95 10.41 -13.46
C ALA A 72 -14.15 10.27 -14.41
N ASN A 73 -15.36 10.59 -13.95
CA ASN A 73 -16.56 10.52 -14.78
C ASN A 73 -16.59 11.60 -15.87
N ASP A 74 -16.06 12.79 -15.61
CA ASP A 74 -15.97 13.84 -16.62
C ASP A 74 -14.93 13.49 -17.70
N ILE A 75 -13.82 12.85 -17.30
CA ILE A 75 -12.87 12.26 -18.25
C ILE A 75 -13.55 11.17 -19.08
N ALA A 76 -14.32 10.27 -18.45
CA ALA A 76 -15.03 9.20 -19.14
C ALA A 76 -16.01 9.74 -20.19
N LYS A 77 -16.79 10.77 -19.86
CA LYS A 77 -17.68 11.47 -20.81
C LYS A 77 -16.90 12.06 -21.99
N ARG A 78 -15.79 12.75 -21.73
CA ARG A 78 -14.97 13.38 -22.78
C ARG A 78 -14.37 12.35 -23.74
N LEU A 79 -14.07 11.16 -23.23
CA LEU A 79 -13.51 10.06 -24.02
C LEU A 79 -14.57 9.12 -24.60
N GLY A 80 -15.85 9.29 -24.26
CA GLY A 80 -16.95 8.43 -24.73
C GLY A 80 -16.92 7.02 -24.16
N VAL A 81 -16.33 6.81 -22.97
CA VAL A 81 -16.24 5.50 -22.30
C VAL A 81 -17.20 5.41 -21.11
N GLU A 82 -17.45 4.19 -20.62
CA GLU A 82 -18.36 3.95 -19.50
C GLU A 82 -17.85 4.64 -18.21
N PRO A 83 -18.68 5.43 -17.51
CA PRO A 83 -18.32 6.05 -16.23
C PRO A 83 -18.08 5.04 -15.10
N LEU A 84 -17.40 5.47 -14.04
CA LEU A 84 -17.20 4.66 -12.85
C LEU A 84 -18.54 4.33 -12.17
N LYS A 85 -18.70 3.08 -11.74
CA LYS A 85 -19.85 2.62 -10.96
C LYS A 85 -19.55 2.76 -9.48
N ALA A 86 -20.26 3.68 -8.81
CA ALA A 86 -20.22 3.76 -7.36
C ALA A 86 -21.01 2.59 -6.76
N LYS A 87 -20.40 1.87 -5.82
CA LYS A 87 -21.12 0.96 -4.95
C LYS A 87 -21.71 1.81 -3.82
N THR A 88 -22.99 2.14 -3.93
CA THR A 88 -23.73 2.72 -2.81
C THR A 88 -23.92 1.62 -1.78
N GLY A 89 -23.43 1.85 -0.56
CA GLY A 89 -23.67 0.95 0.59
C GLY A 89 -25.14 0.87 0.95
#